data_AF-A0A7R9YA71-F1
#
_entry.id   AF-A0A7R9YA71-F1
#
_cell.length_a   1.000
_cell.length_b   1.000
_cell.length_c   1.000
_cell.angle_alpha   90.00
_cell.angle_beta   90.00
_cell.angle_gamma   90.00
#
_symmetry.space_group_name_H-M   'P 1'
#
loop_
_entity.id
_entity.type
_entity.pdbx_description
1 polymer ?
#
loop_
_entity_poly.entity_id
_entity_poly.type
_entity_poly.pdbx_seq_one_letter_code
_entity_poly.pdbx_strand_id
1 'polypeptide(L)'
;GRFDQVMAAFHCLYKWAPAFHGGLSLVSDDNAATVLCPGESVVKVDEHLATGVCGLIPIGQPCREVRTEGLQWNLDGGGLSFGDFISSSNQIVDAGEELRVSVSDPLVLTYELDARKWPAWDSDEIELPVQKLLVQ
;
A
#
# COMPACT_ATOMS: atom_id res chain seq x y z
N GLY A 1 7.40 2.59 16.39
CA GLY A 1 8.59 1.80 16.79
C GLY A 1 9.87 2.61 16.61
N ARG A 2 11.04 1.99 16.79
CA ARG A 2 12.34 2.63 16.49
C ARG A 2 12.49 2.91 15.00
N PHE A 3 12.83 4.14 14.62
CA PHE A 3 12.87 4.56 13.21
C PHE A 3 13.82 3.72 12.34
N ASP A 4 15.01 3.40 12.85
CA ASP A 4 15.99 2.56 12.13
C ASP A 4 15.45 1.14 11.84
N GLN A 5 14.66 0.58 12.76
CA GLN A 5 14.02 -0.72 12.56
C GLN A 5 12.91 -0.66 11.51
N VAL A 6 12.15 0.45 11.46
CA VAL A 6 11.15 0.67 10.42
C VAL A 6 11.82 0.74 9.04
N MET A 7 12.94 1.45 8.92
CA MET A 7 13.71 1.51 7.67
C MET A 7 14.29 0.14 7.28
N ALA A 8 14.74 -0.66 8.25
CA ALA A 8 15.18 -2.03 8.01
C ALA A 8 14.03 -2.94 7.51
N ALA A 9 12.81 -2.74 8.01
CA ALA A 9 11.62 -3.45 7.52
C ALA A 9 11.31 -3.07 6.07
N PHE A 10 11.34 -1.78 5.71
CA PHE A 10 11.20 -1.34 4.33
C PHE A 10 12.30 -1.91 3.42
N HIS A 11 13.55 -1.95 3.88
CA HIS A 11 14.62 -2.60 3.12
C HIS A 11 14.28 -4.05 2.77
N CYS A 12 13.78 -4.84 3.75
CA CYS A 12 13.32 -6.20 3.51
C CYS A 12 12.14 -6.25 2.52
N LEU A 13 11.19 -5.33 2.65
CA LEU A 13 10.04 -5.22 1.75
C LEU A 13 10.50 -5.02 0.29
N TYR A 14 11.38 -4.06 0.03
CA TYR A 14 11.96 -3.83 -1.30
C TYR A 14 12.76 -5.04 -1.82
N LYS A 15 13.52 -5.70 -0.94
CA LYS A 15 14.33 -6.85 -1.31
C LYS A 15 13.50 -8.06 -1.74
N TRP A 16 12.37 -8.30 -1.08
CA TRP A 16 11.60 -9.53 -1.24
C TRP A 16 10.29 -9.36 -1.99
N ALA A 17 9.75 -8.15 -2.16
CA ALA A 17 8.53 -7.90 -2.93
C ALA A 17 8.54 -8.58 -4.31
N PRO A 18 9.63 -8.57 -5.11
CA PRO A 18 9.66 -9.29 -6.39
C PRO A 18 9.51 -10.80 -6.25
N ALA A 19 10.07 -11.41 -5.19
CA ALA A 19 9.97 -12.84 -4.94
C ALA A 19 8.55 -13.28 -4.55
N PHE A 20 7.78 -12.36 -3.96
CA PHE A 20 6.37 -12.56 -3.59
C PHE A 20 5.40 -11.92 -4.59
N HIS A 21 5.87 -11.50 -5.78
CA HIS A 21 5.06 -10.84 -6.80
C HIS A 21 4.24 -9.65 -6.26
N GLY A 22 4.81 -8.86 -5.34
CA GLY A 22 4.13 -7.72 -4.69
C GLY A 22 3.19 -8.11 -3.53
N GLY A 23 2.99 -9.40 -3.26
CA GLY A 23 2.15 -9.92 -2.18
C GLY A 23 2.77 -9.90 -0.79
N LEU A 24 3.83 -9.12 -0.56
CA LEU A 24 4.44 -8.95 0.76
C LEU A 24 4.05 -7.58 1.33
N SER A 25 3.53 -7.54 2.54
CA SER A 25 3.12 -6.31 3.22
C SER A 25 3.71 -6.21 4.63
N LEU A 26 4.06 -5.00 5.04
CA LEU A 26 4.29 -4.65 6.45
C LEU A 26 2.96 -4.20 7.05
N VAL A 27 2.68 -4.63 8.28
CA VAL A 27 1.42 -4.32 8.99
C VAL A 27 1.75 -3.85 10.41
N SER A 28 1.18 -2.72 10.81
CA SER A 28 1.13 -2.20 12.18
C SER A 28 -0.31 -2.23 12.70
N ASP A 29 -0.54 -1.65 13.89
CA ASP A 29 -1.87 -1.56 14.50
C ASP A 29 -2.87 -0.74 13.67
N ASP A 30 -2.37 0.23 12.90
CA ASP A 30 -3.14 1.28 12.23
C ASP A 30 -2.73 1.49 10.77
N ASN A 31 -1.74 0.77 10.26
CA ASN A 31 -1.26 0.94 8.89
C ASN A 31 -0.85 -0.38 8.27
N ALA A 32 -0.93 -0.45 6.95
CA ALA A 32 -0.14 -1.39 6.18
C ALA A 32 0.60 -0.69 5.05
N ALA A 33 1.66 -1.34 4.57
CA ALA A 33 2.47 -0.87 3.46
C ALA A 33 2.98 -2.03 2.61
N THR A 34 2.91 -1.89 1.29
CA THR A 34 3.47 -2.81 0.30
C THR A 34 4.29 -2.04 -0.74
N VAL A 35 5.18 -2.73 -1.46
CA VAL A 35 5.92 -2.16 -2.59
C VAL A 35 5.26 -2.59 -3.89
N LEU A 36 4.78 -1.61 -4.65
CA LEU A 36 4.35 -1.79 -6.02
C LEU A 36 5.60 -1.95 -6.90
N CYS A 37 5.65 -3.04 -7.67
CA CYS A 37 6.68 -3.25 -8.68
C CYS A 37 6.40 -2.38 -9.92
N PRO A 38 7.41 -2.00 -10.71
CA PRO A 38 7.21 -1.30 -11.98
C PRO A 38 6.21 -2.02 -12.89
N GLY A 39 5.33 -1.24 -13.52
CA GLY A 39 4.24 -1.74 -14.34
C GLY A 39 2.89 -1.38 -13.73
N GLU A 40 1.88 -2.16 -14.10
CA GLU A 40 0.50 -1.98 -13.65
C GLU A 40 0.20 -2.94 -12.49
N SER A 41 -0.61 -2.47 -11.54
CA SER A 41 -1.05 -3.26 -10.39
C SER A 41 -2.51 -2.95 -10.09
N VAL A 42 -3.24 -3.97 -9.65
CA VAL A 42 -4.65 -3.85 -9.28
C VAL A 42 -4.78 -4.16 -7.79
N VAL A 43 -4.98 -3.11 -7.02
CA VAL A 43 -5.03 -3.22 -5.56
C VAL A 43 -6.48 -3.31 -5.11
N LYS A 44 -6.80 -4.37 -4.38
CA LYS A 44 -8.07 -4.51 -3.66
C LYS A 44 -7.80 -4.27 -2.18
N VAL A 45 -8.42 -3.23 -1.64
CA VAL A 45 -8.37 -2.95 -0.21
C VAL A 45 -9.70 -3.36 0.40
N ASP A 46 -9.66 -4.26 1.38
CA ASP A 46 -10.84 -4.68 2.12
C ASP A 46 -11.35 -3.52 2.99
N GLU A 47 -12.55 -3.02 2.67
CA GLU A 47 -13.21 -1.92 3.38
C GLU A 47 -13.59 -2.26 4.83
N HIS A 48 -13.65 -3.56 5.14
CA HIS A 48 -13.85 -4.06 6.50
C HIS A 48 -12.55 -4.06 7.31
N LEU A 49 -11.40 -3.75 6.71
CA LEU A 49 -10.11 -3.68 7.40
C LEU A 49 -9.49 -2.28 7.34
N ALA A 50 -9.74 -1.52 6.27
CA ALA A 50 -9.15 -0.21 6.05
C ALA A 50 -10.16 0.95 6.18
N THR A 51 -9.66 2.16 6.44
CA THR A 51 -10.47 3.39 6.39
C THR A 51 -10.60 3.96 4.98
N GLY A 52 -9.76 3.48 4.06
CA GLY A 52 -9.61 4.00 2.69
C GLY A 52 -8.61 5.16 2.59
N VAL A 53 -8.13 5.72 3.71
CA VAL A 53 -7.03 6.69 3.69
C VAL A 53 -5.75 5.99 3.22
N CYS A 54 -5.03 6.57 2.27
CA CYS A 54 -3.86 5.96 1.65
C CYS A 54 -2.80 6.97 1.22
N GLY A 55 -1.67 6.46 0.73
CA GLY A 55 -0.59 7.26 0.17
C GLY A 55 0.37 6.46 -0.70
N LEU A 56 1.08 7.17 -1.57
CA LEU A 56 2.12 6.66 -2.47
C LEU A 56 3.45 7.35 -2.15
N ILE A 57 4.41 6.59 -1.60
CA ILE A 57 5.61 7.14 -0.96
C ILE A 57 6.89 6.64 -1.67
N PRO A 58 7.72 7.53 -2.23
CA PRO A 58 8.93 7.17 -2.97
C PRO A 58 10.15 6.96 -2.04
N ILE A 59 10.11 5.96 -1.15
CA ILE A 59 11.13 5.74 -0.10
C ILE A 59 12.51 5.38 -0.66
N GLY A 60 12.57 4.42 -1.59
CA GLY A 60 13.86 3.92 -2.11
C GLY A 60 14.49 4.86 -3.13
N GLN A 61 13.67 5.44 -4.01
CA GLN A 61 14.09 6.31 -5.11
C GLN A 61 12.90 7.09 -5.66
N PRO A 62 13.13 8.17 -6.43
CA PRO A 62 12.07 8.83 -7.18
C PRO A 62 11.34 7.86 -8.10
N CYS A 63 10.01 7.95 -8.13
CA CYS A 63 9.21 7.33 -9.18
C CYS A 63 8.93 8.37 -10.26
N ARG A 64 9.33 8.10 -11.50
CA ARG A 64 9.33 9.11 -12.57
C ARG A 64 7.95 9.36 -13.17
N GLU A 65 7.13 8.33 -13.24
CA GLU A 65 5.79 8.40 -13.78
C GLU A 65 4.83 7.55 -12.94
N VAL A 66 3.73 8.17 -12.51
CA VAL A 66 2.67 7.51 -11.75
C VAL A 66 1.32 7.85 -12.36
N ARG A 67 0.51 6.83 -12.65
CA ARG A 67 -0.92 6.98 -12.98
C ARG A 67 -1.77 6.19 -12.01
N THR A 68 -2.92 6.73 -11.62
CA THR A 68 -3.86 6.05 -10.73
C THR A 68 -5.30 6.23 -11.18
N GLU A 69 -6.14 5.23 -10.88
CA GLU A 69 -7.60 5.31 -10.96
C GLU A 69 -8.20 4.74 -9.67
N GLY A 70 -9.27 5.36 -9.16
CA GLY A 70 -9.91 4.96 -7.88
C GLY A 70 -9.46 5.76 -6.65
N LEU A 71 -8.57 6.75 -6.81
CA LEU A 71 -8.22 7.70 -5.74
C LEU A 71 -9.04 9.00 -5.83
N GLN A 72 -9.28 9.63 -4.69
CA GLN A 72 -9.89 10.97 -4.57
C GLN A 72 -9.09 12.01 -5.32
N TRP A 73 -7.76 11.89 -5.26
CA TRP A 73 -6.82 12.68 -6.04
C TRP A 73 -6.01 11.73 -6.91
N ASN A 74 -6.56 11.40 -8.08
CA ASN A 74 -5.86 10.58 -9.06
C ASN A 74 -4.64 11.31 -9.63
N LEU A 75 -3.60 10.54 -9.93
CA LEU A 75 -2.41 10.99 -10.63
C LEU A 75 -2.54 10.59 -12.11
N ASP A 76 -2.24 11.51 -13.03
CA ASP A 76 -2.26 11.25 -14.48
C ASP A 76 -0.88 11.57 -15.09
N GLY A 77 0.15 10.89 -14.56
CA GLY A 77 1.55 11.13 -14.89
C GLY A 77 2.25 12.04 -13.88
N GLY A 78 3.48 12.42 -14.22
CA GLY A 78 4.37 13.13 -13.30
C GLY A 78 5.05 12.20 -12.29
N GLY A 79 6.08 12.72 -11.63
CA GLY A 79 6.91 11.95 -10.72
C GLY A 79 6.58 12.20 -9.25
N LEU A 80 6.95 11.22 -8.41
CA LEU A 80 6.95 11.33 -6.96
C LEU A 80 8.38 11.26 -6.44
N SER A 81 8.78 12.23 -5.60
CA SER A 81 10.09 12.23 -4.94
C SER A 81 10.09 13.02 -3.64
N PHE A 82 10.96 12.64 -2.70
CA PHE A 82 11.24 13.46 -1.53
C PHE A 82 11.89 14.78 -1.96
N GLY A 83 11.34 15.90 -1.50
CA GLY A 83 11.78 17.25 -1.85
C GLY A 83 10.98 17.89 -2.99
N ASP A 84 10.08 17.15 -3.63
CA ASP A 84 9.17 17.66 -4.64
C ASP A 84 7.72 17.30 -4.28
N PHE A 85 7.20 16.17 -4.80
CA PHE A 85 5.83 15.75 -4.56
C PHE A 85 5.73 14.33 -4.00
N ILE A 86 4.88 14.17 -2.98
CA ILE A 86 4.52 12.89 -2.35
C ILE A 86 2.99 12.89 -2.21
N SER A 87 2.34 11.79 -2.62
CA SER A 87 0.91 11.60 -2.43
C SER A 87 0.69 11.04 -1.02
N SER A 88 0.37 11.90 -0.06
CA SER A 88 0.02 11.51 1.32
C SER A 88 -1.39 11.99 1.66
N SER A 89 -2.09 11.27 2.54
CA SER A 89 -3.47 11.59 2.91
C SER A 89 -4.42 11.60 1.72
N ASN A 90 -4.19 10.70 0.77
CA ASN A 90 -5.12 10.41 -0.31
C ASN A 90 -6.22 9.49 0.22
N GLN A 91 -7.26 9.26 -0.59
CA GLN A 91 -8.41 8.46 -0.19
C GLN A 91 -8.84 7.58 -1.35
N ILE A 92 -9.10 6.30 -1.10
CA ILE A 92 -9.77 5.41 -2.04
C ILE A 92 -11.27 5.75 -1.98
N VAL A 93 -11.84 6.18 -3.09
CA VAL A 93 -13.20 6.77 -3.13
C VAL A 93 -14.33 5.76 -3.26
N ASP A 94 -14.03 4.56 -3.76
CA ASP A 94 -14.99 3.46 -3.90
C ASP A 94 -14.44 2.20 -3.23
N ALA A 95 -14.64 2.13 -1.92
CA ALA A 95 -14.23 1.00 -1.10
C ALA A 95 -15.05 -0.25 -1.52
N GLY A 96 -14.49 -1.06 -2.42
CA GLY A 96 -15.20 -2.14 -3.12
C GLY A 96 -14.83 -2.25 -4.60
N GLU A 97 -14.34 -1.16 -5.21
CA GLU A 97 -13.74 -1.16 -6.54
C GLU A 97 -12.21 -1.26 -6.49
N GLU A 98 -11.62 -1.66 -7.61
CA GLU A 98 -10.20 -1.91 -7.78
C GLU A 98 -9.41 -0.59 -7.92
N LEU A 99 -8.45 -0.35 -7.03
CA LEU A 99 -7.46 0.72 -7.21
C LEU A 99 -6.47 0.29 -8.30
N ARG A 100 -6.44 0.99 -9.43
CA ARG A 100 -5.45 0.75 -10.49
C ARG A 100 -4.29 1.71 -10.32
N VAL A 101 -3.08 1.17 -10.30
CA VAL A 101 -1.85 1.96 -10.17
C VAL A 101 -0.85 1.52 -11.23
N SER A 102 -0.32 2.48 -11.98
CA SER A 102 0.77 2.26 -12.93
C SER A 102 1.97 3.10 -12.49
N VAL A 103 3.13 2.45 -12.32
CA VAL A 103 4.35 3.08 -11.81
C VAL A 103 5.56 2.71 -12.66
N SER A 104 6.44 3.68 -12.93
CA SER A 104 7.69 3.45 -13.67
C SER A 104 8.81 2.83 -12.82
N ASP A 105 8.75 3.04 -11.50
CA ASP A 105 9.78 2.63 -10.55
C ASP A 105 9.12 2.12 -9.25
N PRO A 106 9.78 1.24 -8.48
CA PRO A 106 9.28 0.76 -7.19
C PRO A 106 8.76 1.86 -6.26
N LEU A 107 7.51 1.73 -5.84
CA LEU A 107 6.79 2.75 -5.07
C LEU A 107 6.06 2.11 -3.88
N VAL A 108 6.13 2.73 -2.70
CA VAL A 108 5.39 2.22 -1.54
C VAL A 108 3.95 2.68 -1.64
N LEU A 109 3.01 1.74 -1.61
CA LEU A 109 1.61 2.01 -1.31
C LEU A 109 1.38 1.75 0.17
N THR A 110 0.81 2.73 0.86
CA THR A 110 0.38 2.60 2.25
C THR A 110 -1.09 2.95 2.41
N TYR A 111 -1.77 2.31 3.35
CA TYR A 111 -3.15 2.62 3.70
C TYR A 111 -3.39 2.42 5.20
N GLU A 112 -4.33 3.20 5.72
CA GLU A 112 -4.73 3.20 7.13
C GLU A 112 -5.70 2.05 7.40
N LEU A 113 -5.39 1.31 8.45
CA LEU A 113 -6.20 0.23 8.99
C LEU A 113 -7.07 0.75 10.14
N ASP A 114 -8.26 0.17 10.30
CA ASP A 114 -9.09 0.39 11.47
C ASP A 114 -9.26 -0.92 12.23
N ALA A 115 -8.45 -1.12 13.28
CA ALA A 115 -8.51 -2.31 14.11
C ALA A 115 -9.89 -2.55 14.76
N ARG A 116 -10.75 -1.53 14.87
CA ARG A 116 -12.13 -1.69 15.37
C ARG A 116 -13.04 -2.39 14.35
N LYS A 117 -12.68 -2.37 13.07
CA LYS A 117 -13.39 -3.10 12.02
C LYS A 117 -12.92 -4.54 11.88
N TRP A 118 -11.77 -4.88 12.45
CA TRP A 118 -11.24 -6.24 12.42
C TRP A 118 -12.19 -7.18 13.17
N PRO A 119 -12.51 -8.37 12.62
CA PRO A 119 -13.28 -9.35 13.36
C PRO A 119 -12.60 -9.68 14.69
N ALA A 120 -13.38 -9.96 15.73
CA ALA A 120 -12.82 -10.50 16.95
C ALA A 120 -12.00 -11.74 16.59
N TRP A 121 -10.79 -11.87 17.12
CA TRP A 121 -9.95 -13.03 16.88
C TRP A 121 -10.74 -14.29 17.29
N ASP A 122 -11.11 -15.09 16.32
CA ASP A 122 -11.75 -16.38 16.51
C ASP A 122 -10.68 -17.46 16.30
N SER A 123 -10.38 -18.22 17.35
CA SER A 123 -9.38 -19.29 17.30
C SER A 123 -9.74 -20.42 16.34
N ASP A 124 -11.01 -20.48 15.91
CA ASP A 124 -11.55 -21.51 15.05
C ASP A 124 -11.50 -21.14 13.55
N GLU A 125 -11.28 -19.86 13.20
CA GLU A 125 -11.01 -19.41 11.83
C GLU A 125 -9.48 -19.31 11.59
N ILE A 126 -8.94 -20.24 10.80
CA ILE A 126 -7.48 -20.36 10.54
C ILE A 126 -6.97 -19.25 9.59
N GLU A 127 -7.85 -18.57 8.85
CA GLU A 127 -7.47 -17.51 7.92
C GLU A 127 -7.40 -16.15 8.61
N LEU A 128 -6.18 -15.60 8.69
CA LEU A 128 -5.98 -14.23 9.13
C LEU A 128 -6.69 -13.27 8.15
N PRO A 129 -7.48 -12.29 8.63
CA PRO A 129 -8.07 -11.26 7.77
C PRO A 129 -7.05 -10.53 6.89
N VAL A 130 -5.78 -10.50 7.32
CA VAL A 130 -4.62 -9.98 6.56
C VAL A 130 -4.44 -10.65 5.20
N GLN A 131 -4.81 -11.92 5.03
CA GLN A 131 -4.67 -12.61 3.74
C GLN A 131 -5.62 -12.05 2.66
N LYS A 132 -6.66 -11.29 3.05
CA LYS A 132 -7.58 -10.61 2.12
C LYS A 132 -7.07 -9.25 1.63
N LEU A 133 -5.99 -8.72 2.23
CA LEU A 133 -5.34 -7.47 1.81
C LEU A 133 -4.38 -7.63 0.62
N LEU A 134 -4.38 -8.79 -0.03
CA LEU A 134 -3.46 -9.10 -1.11
C LEU A 134 -3.79 -8.29 -2.37
N VAL A 135 -2.78 -7.55 -2.82
CA VAL A 135 -2.67 -6.95 -4.15
C VAL A 135 -2.58 -8.08 -5.18
N GLN A 136 -3.33 -7.98 -6.29
CA GLN A 136 -3.20 -8.88 -7.46
C GLN A 136 -2.69 -8.14 -8.69
#